data_AF-A0A958P501-F1
#
_entry.id   AF-A0A958P501-F1
#
_cell.length_a   1.000
_cell.length_b   1.000
_cell.length_c   1.000
_cell.angle_alpha   90.00
_cell.angle_beta   90.00
_cell.angle_gamma   90.00
#
_symmetry.space_group_name_H-M   'P 1'
#
loop_
_entity.id
_entity.type
_entity.pdbx_description
1 polymer ?
#
loop_
_entity_poly.entity_id
_entity_poly.type
_entity_poly.pdbx_seq_one_letter_code
_entity_poly.pdbx_strand_id
1 'polypeptide(L)'
;IRNSKIFDLYNELVDYNAKVDIIDPNADAEEVLHEYEVQLHAQPSGKYDAIIVSVAHDEYKLLNEDYFVSLSNSDCILLDLKNIYKGTFKNLNYWTL
;
A
#
# COMPACT_ATOMS: atom_id res chain seq x y z
N ILE A 1 14.17 3.94 5.55
CA ILE A 1 14.08 3.32 4.21
C ILE A 1 15.05 2.13 4.06
N ARG A 2 16.25 2.14 4.67
CA ARG A 2 17.14 0.96 4.74
C ARG A 2 16.51 -0.28 5.41
N ASN A 3 16.61 -1.45 4.76
CA ASN A 3 16.13 -2.78 5.21
C ASN A 3 14.61 -2.97 5.26
N SER A 4 13.86 -2.31 4.37
CA SER A 4 12.42 -2.51 4.31
C SER A 4 12.09 -3.77 3.50
N LYS A 5 11.56 -4.81 4.17
CA LYS A 5 10.97 -6.01 3.53
C LYS A 5 9.82 -5.68 2.56
N ILE A 6 9.40 -4.42 2.49
CA ILE A 6 8.37 -3.95 1.56
C ILE A 6 8.89 -3.93 0.12
N PHE A 7 10.20 -3.69 -0.09
CA PHE A 7 10.78 -3.78 -1.42
C PHE A 7 10.90 -5.23 -1.90
N ASP A 8 11.12 -6.19 -1.00
CA ASP A 8 11.04 -7.62 -1.33
C ASP A 8 9.61 -7.98 -1.80
N LEU A 9 8.59 -7.53 -1.08
CA LEU A 9 7.18 -7.70 -1.47
C LEU A 9 6.87 -7.03 -2.82
N TYR A 10 7.39 -5.83 -3.06
CA TYR A 10 7.25 -5.15 -4.35
C TYR A 10 7.84 -6.00 -5.49
N ASN A 11 9.08 -6.47 -5.32
CA ASN A 11 9.76 -7.28 -6.32
C ASN A 11 9.00 -8.58 -6.61
N GLU A 12 8.53 -9.28 -5.56
CA GLU A 12 7.70 -10.47 -5.74
C GLU A 12 6.43 -10.18 -6.54
N LEU A 13 5.70 -9.09 -6.22
CA LEU A 13 4.49 -8.71 -6.95
C LEU A 13 4.79 -8.39 -8.42
N VAL A 14 5.86 -7.65 -8.69
CA VAL A 14 6.30 -7.33 -10.06
C VAL A 14 6.73 -8.59 -10.82
N ASP A 15 7.41 -9.53 -10.16
CA ASP A 15 7.81 -10.83 -10.73
C ASP A 15 6.59 -11.68 -11.12
N TYR A 16 5.48 -11.53 -10.40
CA TYR A 16 4.17 -12.10 -10.78
C TYR A 16 3.40 -11.25 -11.81
N ASN A 17 4.07 -10.32 -12.48
CA ASN A 17 3.51 -9.41 -13.50
C ASN A 17 2.43 -8.45 -12.96
N ALA A 18 2.38 -8.19 -11.65
CA ALA A 18 1.49 -7.18 -11.10
C ALA A 18 1.99 -5.77 -11.45
N LYS A 19 1.05 -4.85 -11.69
CA LYS A 19 1.34 -3.41 -11.77
C LYS A 19 1.23 -2.85 -10.35
N VAL A 20 2.34 -2.32 -9.83
CA VAL A 20 2.43 -1.90 -8.44
C VAL A 20 2.77 -0.42 -8.35
N ASP A 21 1.87 0.35 -7.74
CA ASP A 21 2.14 1.72 -7.33
C ASP A 21 2.62 1.70 -5.88
N ILE A 22 3.82 2.21 -5.61
CA ILE A 22 4.27 2.47 -4.23
C ILE A 22 4.03 3.94 -3.90
N ILE A 23 3.38 4.17 -2.76
CA ILE A 23 3.13 5.50 -2.20
C ILE A 23 3.63 5.48 -0.76
N ASP A 24 4.48 6.44 -0.41
CA ASP A 24 4.92 6.68 0.96
C ASP A 24 5.26 8.16 1.13
N PRO A 25 4.45 8.95 1.88
CA PRO A 25 4.70 10.37 2.08
C PRO A 25 5.95 10.66 2.93
N ASN A 26 6.44 9.66 3.66
CA ASN A 26 7.57 9.79 4.58
C ASN A 26 8.87 9.22 4.00
N ALA A 27 8.81 8.65 2.79
CA ALA A 27 9.98 8.14 2.10
C ALA A 27 10.59 9.19 1.16
N ASP A 28 11.92 9.25 1.12
CA ASP A 28 12.68 10.04 0.16
C ASP A 28 12.66 9.34 -1.20
N ALA A 29 12.10 10.01 -2.22
CA ALA A 29 11.96 9.43 -3.56
C ALA A 29 13.30 9.23 -4.27
N GLU A 30 14.29 10.08 -4.03
CA GLU A 30 15.63 9.93 -4.63
C GLU A 30 16.38 8.76 -4.00
N GLU A 31 16.31 8.61 -2.67
CA GLU A 31 16.89 7.46 -1.95
C GLU A 31 16.25 6.15 -2.42
N VAL A 32 14.92 6.10 -2.52
CA VAL A 32 14.20 4.88 -2.93
C VAL A 32 14.52 4.49 -4.37
N LEU A 33 14.58 5.46 -5.29
CA LEU A 33 14.94 5.20 -6.67
C LEU A 33 16.40 4.73 -6.79
N HIS A 34 17.33 5.35 -6.07
CA HIS A 34 18.76 5.02 -6.17
C HIS A 34 19.09 3.66 -5.52
N GLU A 35 18.48 3.33 -4.39
CA GLU A 35 18.80 2.12 -3.62
C GLU A 35 18.00 0.89 -4.08
N TYR A 36 16.76 1.07 -4.55
CA TYR A 36 15.85 -0.04 -4.88
C TYR A 36 15.36 -0.03 -6.34
N GLU A 37 15.72 0.97 -7.15
CA GLU A 37 15.23 1.15 -8.53
C GLU A 37 13.70 1.25 -8.62
N VAL A 38 13.04 1.66 -7.52
CA VAL A 38 11.58 1.81 -7.47
C VAL A 38 11.20 3.28 -7.51
N GLN A 39 10.20 3.61 -8.34
CA GLN A 39 9.64 4.94 -8.39
C GLN A 39 8.48 5.08 -7.39
N LEU A 40 8.60 6.04 -6.47
CA LEU A 40 7.49 6.44 -5.60
C LEU A 40 6.50 7.32 -6.35
N HIS A 41 5.22 7.11 -6.07
CA HIS A 41 4.11 7.93 -6.56
C HIS A 41 3.62 8.83 -5.42
N ALA A 42 3.26 10.08 -5.76
CA ALA A 42 2.75 11.04 -4.80
C ALA A 42 1.30 10.74 -4.38
N GLN A 43 0.52 10.09 -5.26
CA GLN A 43 -0.89 9.78 -5.08
C GLN A 43 -1.25 8.49 -5.84
N PRO A 44 -2.34 7.80 -5.46
CA PRO A 44 -2.87 6.69 -6.22
C PRO A 44 -3.28 7.13 -7.64
N SER A 45 -2.94 6.32 -8.64
CA SER A 45 -3.15 6.65 -10.06
C SER A 45 -4.48 6.11 -10.61
N GLY A 46 -5.16 5.25 -9.87
CA GLY A 46 -6.38 4.62 -10.34
C GLY A 46 -7.06 3.75 -9.28
N LYS A 47 -7.69 2.67 -9.75
CA LYS A 47 -8.32 1.65 -8.91
C LYS A 47 -7.48 0.38 -8.87
N TYR A 48 -7.55 -0.31 -7.74
CA TYR A 48 -6.71 -1.46 -7.45
C TYR A 48 -7.54 -2.71 -7.16
N ASP A 49 -6.95 -3.87 -7.46
CA ASP A 49 -7.48 -5.19 -7.09
C ASP A 49 -6.92 -5.65 -5.73
N ALA A 50 -5.85 -5.02 -5.26
CA ALA A 50 -5.30 -5.21 -3.92
C ALA A 50 -4.69 -3.90 -3.42
N ILE A 51 -4.94 -3.57 -2.16
CA ILE A 51 -4.35 -2.44 -1.46
C ILE A 51 -3.61 -2.99 -0.23
N ILE A 52 -2.33 -2.68 -0.10
CA ILE A 52 -1.49 -3.18 1.00
C ILE A 52 -1.02 -2.01 1.85
N VAL A 53 -1.45 -1.99 3.10
CA VAL A 53 -0.99 -1.04 4.11
C VAL A 53 0.15 -1.69 4.89
N SER A 54 1.36 -1.34 4.49
CA SER A 54 2.60 -2.01 4.91
C SER A 54 3.31 -1.33 6.08
N VAL A 55 2.94 -0.09 6.41
CA VAL A 55 3.53 0.76 7.45
C VAL A 55 2.44 1.55 8.19
N ALA A 56 2.71 1.89 9.46
CA ALA A 56 1.74 2.53 10.35
C ALA A 56 1.98 4.05 10.50
N HIS A 57 2.15 4.74 9.37
CA HIS A 57 2.27 6.20 9.33
C HIS A 57 0.98 6.89 9.81
N ASP A 58 1.11 8.05 10.43
CA ASP A 58 -0.04 8.77 10.98
C ASP A 58 -0.97 9.26 9.87
N GLU A 59 -0.41 9.60 8.71
CA GLU A 59 -1.13 9.93 7.48
C GLU A 59 -2.11 8.81 7.09
N TYR A 60 -1.70 7.54 7.23
CA TYR A 60 -2.55 6.40 6.92
C TYR A 60 -3.59 6.15 7.99
N LYS A 61 -3.27 6.32 9.28
CA LYS A 61 -4.25 6.16 10.37
C LYS A 61 -5.44 7.12 10.27
N LEU A 62 -5.28 8.25 9.56
CA LEU A 62 -6.33 9.22 9.33
C LEU A 62 -7.28 8.84 8.16
N LEU A 63 -6.91 7.85 7.34
CA LEU A 63 -7.73 7.36 6.25
C LEU A 63 -8.86 6.46 6.78
N ASN A 64 -9.99 6.47 6.07
CA ASN A 64 -11.18 5.73 6.44
C ASN A 64 -11.58 4.73 5.35
N GLU A 65 -12.60 3.92 5.63
CA GLU A 65 -13.08 2.90 4.70
C GLU A 65 -13.50 3.49 3.34
N ASP A 66 -14.18 4.64 3.34
CA ASP A 66 -14.66 5.30 2.11
C ASP A 66 -13.52 5.67 1.17
N TYR A 67 -12.38 6.12 1.72
CA TYR A 67 -11.18 6.39 0.94
C TYR A 67 -10.71 5.13 0.21
N PHE A 68 -10.56 4.01 0.92
CA PHE A 68 -10.11 2.76 0.32
C PHE A 68 -11.13 2.16 -0.66
N VAL A 69 -12.42 2.28 -0.37
CA VAL A 69 -13.50 1.90 -1.31
C VAL A 69 -13.43 2.72 -2.60
N SER A 70 -13.11 4.01 -2.52
CA SER A 70 -12.97 4.86 -3.72
C SER A 70 -11.83 4.43 -4.65
N LEU A 71 -10.78 3.83 -4.07
CA LEU A 71 -9.61 3.29 -4.76
C LEU A 71 -9.76 1.81 -5.15
N SER A 72 -10.87 1.17 -4.80
CA SER A 72 -11.06 -0.26 -4.98
C SER A 72 -11.82 -0.60 -6.26
N ASN A 73 -11.39 -1.65 -6.96
CA ASN A 73 -12.24 -2.42 -7.87
C ASN A 73 -13.21 -3.30 -7.07
N SER A 74 -14.16 -3.94 -7.76
CA SER A 74 -15.27 -4.68 -7.14
C SER A 74 -14.84 -5.79 -6.17
N ASP A 75 -13.73 -6.47 -6.44
CA ASP A 75 -13.22 -7.59 -5.64
C ASP A 75 -11.90 -7.25 -4.92
N CYS A 76 -11.64 -5.95 -4.70
CA CYS A 76 -10.40 -5.50 -4.09
C CYS A 76 -10.24 -6.02 -2.65
N ILE A 77 -9.05 -6.56 -2.34
CA ILE A 77 -8.66 -6.91 -0.98
C ILE A 77 -7.78 -5.83 -0.36
N LEU A 78 -8.11 -5.42 0.87
CA LEU A 78 -7.24 -4.58 1.69
C LEU A 78 -6.47 -5.45 2.69
N LEU A 79 -5.15 -5.46 2.57
CA LEU A 79 -4.21 -6.14 3.45
C LEU A 79 -3.57 -5.12 4.41
N ASP A 80 -3.89 -5.21 5.69
CA ASP A 80 -3.32 -4.35 6.73
C ASP A 80 -2.25 -5.12 7.52
N LEU A 81 -0.98 -4.92 7.15
CA LEU A 81 0.14 -5.63 7.76
C LEU A 81 0.53 -5.06 9.13
N LYS A 82 -0.14 -3.99 9.58
CA LYS A 82 0.16 -3.28 10.84
C LYS A 82 -1.04 -3.19 11.78
N ASN A 83 -2.16 -3.80 11.42
CA ASN A 83 -3.37 -3.87 12.23
C ASN A 83 -3.86 -2.47 12.69
N ILE A 84 -3.77 -1.47 11.81
CA ILE A 84 -4.18 -0.09 12.11
C ILE A 84 -5.69 0.15 11.94
N TYR A 85 -6.40 -0.71 11.18
CA TYR A 85 -7.85 -0.61 10.93
C TYR A 85 -8.67 -1.74 11.54
N LYS A 86 -8.11 -2.45 12.54
CA LYS A 86 -8.77 -3.63 13.11
C LYS A 86 -10.16 -3.28 13.67
N GLY A 87 -11.19 -3.93 13.14
CA GLY A 87 -12.57 -3.80 13.62
C GLY A 87 -13.27 -2.49 13.22
N THR A 88 -12.67 -1.67 12.37
CA THR A 88 -13.28 -0.43 11.88
C THR A 88 -13.96 -0.58 10.53
N PHE A 89 -13.44 -1.46 9.66
CA PHE A 89 -13.94 -1.68 8.30
C PHE A 89 -14.96 -2.82 8.24
N LYS A 90 -15.98 -2.68 7.39
CA LYS A 90 -17.14 -3.60 7.25
C LYS A 90 -17.49 -3.94 5.81
N ASN A 91 -17.21 -3.04 4.87
CA ASN A 91 -17.62 -3.11 3.47
C ASN A 91 -16.51 -3.53 2.53
N LEU A 92 -15.26 -3.56 2.99
CA LEU A 92 -14.12 -4.07 2.24
C LEU A 92 -13.83 -5.54 2.56
N ASN A 93 -13.34 -6.27 1.56
CA ASN A 93 -12.65 -7.53 1.81
C ASN A 93 -11.34 -7.20 2.53
N TYR A 94 -11.34 -7.36 3.86
CA TYR A 94 -10.27 -6.90 4.74
C TYR A 94 -9.59 -8.06 5.43
N TRP A 95 -8.25 -8.05 5.41
CA TRP A 95 -7.43 -8.97 6.17
C TRP A 95 -6.30 -8.22 6.88
N THR A 96 -5.99 -8.63 8.10
CA THR A 96 -4.90 -8.10 8.91
C THR A 96 -4.13 -9.23 9.56
N LEU A 97 -2.85 -8.97 9.85
CA LEU A 97 -2.04 -9.78 10.78
C LEU A 97 -2.56 -9.68 12.23
#